data_AF-A0A7D5TBR0-F1
#
_entry.id   AF-A0A7D5TBR0-F1
#
_cell.length_a   1.000
_cell.length_b   1.000
_cell.length_c   1.000
_cell.angle_alpha   90.00
_cell.angle_beta   90.00
_cell.angle_gamma   90.00
#
_symmetry.space_group_name_H-M   'P 1'
#
loop_
_entity.id
_entity.type
_entity.pdbx_description
1 polymer ?
#
loop_
_entity_poly.entity_id
_entity_poly.type
_entity_poly.pdbx_seq_one_letter_code
_entity_poly.pdbx_strand_id
1 'polypeptide(L)'
;MQPPTFRGKPSESHVLWRRSGAGSEGPKRFDEAHLREWCSARGIDFETDRRVDHGRSDRPRRQYRCVFAWTGSESESFEVGGDEWEIATQETPRTFLEIDEDGVARLKSWTDEYVFDLDALWTDGDAVAFRAAGIDGAKRLEARKLTERPD
;
A
#
# COMPACT_ATOMS: atom_id res chain seq x y z
N MET A 1 -7.65 0.00 31.09
CA MET A 1 -6.44 -0.75 30.71
C MET A 1 -5.79 -0.01 29.57
N GLN A 2 -4.56 0.50 29.74
CA GLN A 2 -3.81 1.06 28.60
C GLN A 2 -3.38 -0.12 27.70
N PRO A 3 -3.63 -0.07 26.38
CA PRO A 3 -3.13 -1.11 25.48
C PRO A 3 -1.60 -1.14 25.54
N PRO A 4 -0.97 -2.31 25.38
CA PRO A 4 0.47 -2.41 25.40
C PRO A 4 1.03 -1.53 24.26
N THR A 5 1.70 -0.44 24.62
CA THR A 5 2.46 0.36 23.65
C THR A 5 3.49 -0.56 23.02
N PHE A 6 3.29 -0.92 21.74
CA PHE A 6 4.26 -1.63 20.93
C PHE A 6 5.61 -0.93 21.10
N ARG A 7 6.57 -1.59 21.77
CA ARG A 7 7.83 -1.00 22.27
C ARG A 7 8.50 -0.11 21.21
N GLY A 8 8.38 1.21 21.37
CA GLY A 8 9.03 2.20 20.50
C GLY A 8 8.24 2.65 19.27
N LYS A 9 6.93 2.42 19.20
CA LYS A 9 6.01 3.06 18.24
C LYS A 9 5.90 4.57 18.54
N PRO A 10 6.15 5.49 17.58
CA PRO A 10 6.16 6.92 17.87
C PRO A 10 4.79 7.50 18.24
N SER A 11 3.71 7.01 17.63
CA SER A 11 2.33 7.30 18.02
C SER A 11 1.40 6.16 17.59
N GLU A 12 0.19 6.10 18.15
CA GLU A 12 -0.80 5.08 17.78
C GLU A 12 -1.12 5.09 16.28
N SER A 13 -1.08 6.26 15.64
CA SER A 13 -1.32 6.44 14.21
C SER A 13 -0.20 5.93 13.30
N HIS A 14 0.99 5.61 13.82
CA HIS A 14 2.09 5.14 12.98
C HIS A 14 1.80 3.76 12.41
N VAL A 15 2.00 3.61 11.10
CA VAL A 15 1.92 2.32 10.39
C VAL A 15 3.32 1.79 10.13
N LEU A 16 4.26 2.67 9.78
CA LEU A 16 5.66 2.32 9.56
C LEU A 16 6.56 3.26 10.34
N TRP A 17 7.54 2.69 11.05
CA TRP A 17 8.52 3.47 11.80
C TRP A 17 9.83 2.71 12.00
N ARG A 18 10.92 3.43 12.26
CA ARG A 18 12.12 2.86 12.89
C ARG A 18 12.06 3.06 14.39
N ARG A 19 12.61 2.13 15.15
CA ARG A 19 12.71 2.28 16.61
C ARG A 19 13.57 3.50 16.93
N SER A 20 13.15 4.31 17.90
CA SER A 20 13.95 5.44 18.39
C SER A 20 15.36 4.96 18.80
N GLY A 21 16.39 5.63 18.28
CA GLY A 21 17.80 5.30 18.50
C GLY A 21 18.42 4.27 17.53
N ALA A 22 17.65 3.67 16.62
CA ALA A 22 18.20 2.70 15.65
C ALA A 22 18.93 3.33 14.45
N GLY A 23 18.89 4.66 14.32
CA GLY A 23 19.45 5.39 13.17
C GLY A 23 18.67 5.14 11.87
N SER A 24 19.12 5.76 10.77
CA SER A 24 18.48 5.64 9.45
C SER A 24 18.65 4.25 8.80
N GLU A 25 19.58 3.44 9.31
CA GLU A 25 19.84 2.07 8.85
C GLU A 25 19.17 1.01 9.73
N GLY A 26 18.47 1.43 10.79
CA GLY A 26 17.77 0.54 11.68
C GLY A 26 16.59 -0.20 11.01
N PRO A 27 16.23 -1.40 11.49
CA PRO A 27 15.13 -2.17 10.92
C PRO A 27 13.81 -1.41 11.09
N LYS A 28 13.04 -1.35 10.00
CA LYS A 28 11.68 -0.79 10.00
C LYS A 28 10.72 -1.75 10.69
N ARG A 29 9.70 -1.17 11.33
CA ARG A 29 8.57 -1.85 11.95
C ARG A 29 7.33 -1.47 11.17
N PHE A 30 6.42 -2.42 11.02
CA PHE A 30 5.18 -2.27 10.29
C PHE A 30 4.01 -2.77 11.14
N ASP A 31 2.94 -1.99 11.20
CA ASP A 31 1.69 -2.30 11.89
C ASP A 31 0.59 -2.56 10.86
N GLU A 32 0.57 -3.79 10.35
CA GLU A 32 -0.42 -4.28 9.37
C GLU A 32 -1.84 -4.13 9.91
N ALA A 33 -2.05 -4.44 11.20
CA ALA A 33 -3.37 -4.41 11.82
C ALA A 33 -3.95 -2.98 11.80
N HIS A 34 -3.12 -1.98 12.13
CA HIS A 34 -3.54 -0.58 12.09
C HIS A 34 -3.86 -0.11 10.67
N LEU A 35 -3.03 -0.47 9.68
CA LEU A 35 -3.29 -0.09 8.28
C LEU A 35 -4.58 -0.73 7.75
N ARG A 36 -4.78 -2.02 8.04
CA ARG A 36 -5.98 -2.76 7.65
C ARG A 36 -7.24 -2.18 8.28
N GLU A 37 -7.19 -1.81 9.56
CA GLU A 37 -8.29 -1.14 10.25
C GLU A 37 -8.60 0.22 9.60
N TRP A 38 -7.57 1.01 9.29
CA TRP A 38 -7.72 2.29 8.61
C TRP A 38 -8.38 2.16 7.22
N CYS A 39 -7.99 1.16 6.44
CA CYS A 39 -8.61 0.83 5.15
C CYS A 39 -10.08 0.43 5.31
N SER A 40 -10.35 -0.51 6.23
CA SER A 40 -11.70 -1.02 6.47
C SER A 40 -12.67 0.09 6.90
N ALA A 41 -12.23 1.02 7.74
CA ALA A 41 -13.03 2.17 8.18
C ALA A 41 -13.44 3.12 7.04
N ARG A 42 -12.81 3.00 5.85
CA ARG A 42 -12.99 3.88 4.69
C ARG A 42 -13.54 3.18 3.46
N GLY A 43 -13.83 1.88 3.54
CA GLY A 43 -14.23 1.08 2.39
C GLY A 43 -13.11 0.94 1.35
N ILE A 44 -11.86 0.99 1.79
CA ILE A 44 -10.68 0.75 0.94
C ILE A 44 -10.35 -0.73 1.04
N ASP A 45 -10.19 -1.40 -0.10
CA ASP A 45 -9.80 -2.81 -0.14
C ASP A 45 -8.35 -2.98 0.34
N PHE A 46 -8.11 -4.02 1.13
CA PHE A 46 -6.78 -4.33 1.65
C PHE A 46 -6.40 -5.76 1.27
N GLU A 47 -5.38 -5.88 0.41
CA GLU A 47 -4.83 -7.14 -0.04
C GLU A 47 -3.46 -7.39 0.61
N THR A 48 -3.15 -8.65 0.85
CA THR A 48 -1.84 -9.08 1.32
C THR A 48 -1.33 -10.19 0.42
N ASP A 49 -0.24 -9.94 -0.29
CA ASP A 49 0.35 -10.91 -1.21
C ASP A 49 1.81 -11.22 -0.83
N ARG A 50 2.29 -12.39 -1.26
CA ARG A 50 3.70 -12.75 -1.18
C ARG A 50 4.26 -12.83 -2.59
N ARG A 51 4.65 -11.70 -3.17
CA ARG A 51 5.32 -11.71 -4.47
C ARG A 51 6.73 -12.28 -4.34
N VAL A 52 7.05 -13.19 -5.25
CA VAL A 52 8.43 -13.56 -5.59
C VAL A 52 8.84 -12.60 -6.69
N ASP A 53 9.55 -11.53 -6.34
CA ASP A 53 10.00 -10.54 -7.32
C ASP A 53 11.34 -11.01 -7.92
N HIS A 54 11.27 -11.77 -9.03
CA HIS A 54 12.43 -12.39 -9.71
C HIS A 54 13.50 -11.38 -10.20
N GLY A 55 13.26 -10.06 -10.09
CA GLY A 55 14.20 -9.02 -10.53
C GLY A 55 14.88 -8.20 -9.43
N ARG A 56 14.49 -8.32 -8.15
CA ARG A 56 14.94 -7.39 -7.09
C ARG A 56 15.44 -8.03 -5.80
N SER A 57 15.06 -9.26 -5.47
CA SER A 57 15.62 -9.98 -4.32
C SER A 57 15.24 -11.46 -4.34
N ASP A 58 16.18 -12.34 -4.01
CA ASP A 58 16.01 -13.81 -3.95
C ASP A 58 15.07 -14.29 -2.82
N ARG A 59 14.40 -13.37 -2.11
CA ARG A 59 13.55 -13.68 -0.96
C ARG A 59 12.13 -13.16 -1.18
N PRO A 60 11.10 -14.02 -1.01
CA PRO A 60 9.71 -13.59 -1.07
C PRO A 60 9.47 -12.55 0.04
N ARG A 61 8.95 -11.39 -0.33
CA ARG A 61 8.60 -10.32 0.62
C ARG A 61 7.10 -10.22 0.76
N ARG A 62 6.62 -9.93 1.97
CA ARG A 62 5.21 -9.60 2.18
C ARG A 62 4.94 -8.21 1.61
N GLN A 63 3.89 -8.12 0.81
CA GLN A 63 3.37 -6.88 0.27
C GLN A 63 1.98 -6.61 0.83
N TYR A 64 1.78 -5.39 1.29
CA TYR A 64 0.52 -4.89 1.81
C TYR A 64 -0.02 -3.87 0.82
N ARG A 65 -1.16 -4.15 0.19
CA ARG A 65 -1.73 -3.28 -0.84
C ARG A 65 -3.07 -2.73 -0.39
N CYS A 66 -3.17 -1.40 -0.38
CA CYS A 66 -4.41 -0.67 -0.20
C CYS A 66 -4.93 -0.30 -1.60
N VAL A 67 -6.07 -0.84 -2.03
CA VAL A 67 -6.66 -0.57 -3.34
C VAL A 67 -7.79 0.44 -3.18
N PHE A 68 -7.65 1.59 -3.84
CA PHE A 68 -8.60 2.71 -3.71
C PHE A 68 -9.63 2.73 -4.83
N ALA A 69 -9.28 2.19 -6.01
CA ALA A 69 -10.19 2.00 -7.13
C ALA A 69 -9.75 0.79 -7.95
N TRP A 70 -10.72 0.07 -8.51
CA TRP A 70 -10.53 -1.04 -9.44
C TRP A 70 -10.77 -0.57 -10.88
N THR A 71 -10.05 -1.16 -11.84
CA THR A 71 -10.41 -1.04 -13.26
C THR A 71 -11.63 -1.91 -13.47
N GLY A 72 -12.70 -1.34 -14.04
CA GLY A 72 -13.90 -2.12 -14.33
C GLY A 72 -13.56 -3.34 -15.19
N SER A 73 -14.19 -4.48 -14.91
CA SER A 73 -13.98 -5.71 -15.66
C SER A 73 -14.36 -5.50 -17.12
N GLU A 74 -13.38 -5.51 -18.01
CA GLU A 74 -13.61 -5.77 -19.43
C GLU A 74 -13.63 -7.29 -19.59
N SER A 75 -14.82 -7.87 -19.71
CA SER A 75 -14.99 -9.27 -20.09
C SER A 75 -14.60 -9.40 -21.56
N GLU A 76 -13.39 -9.88 -21.83
CA GLU A 76 -12.95 -10.21 -23.18
C GLU A 76 -13.36 -11.66 -23.49
N SER A 77 -14.41 -11.82 -24.30
CA SER A 77 -14.75 -13.10 -24.91
C SER A 77 -13.73 -13.40 -26.02
N PHE A 78 -13.05 -14.54 -25.93
CA PHE A 78 -12.18 -15.03 -27.00
C PHE A 78 -12.65 -16.41 -27.48
N GLU A 79 -12.66 -16.60 -28.80
CA GLU A 79 -12.96 -17.88 -29.42
C GLU A 79 -11.67 -18.67 -29.63
N VAL A 80 -11.55 -19.84 -29.00
CA VAL A 80 -10.46 -20.79 -29.27
C VAL A 80 -11.08 -22.11 -29.70
N GLY A 81 -10.89 -22.47 -30.97
CA GLY A 81 -11.32 -23.78 -31.49
C GLY A 81 -12.82 -23.93 -31.75
N GLY A 82 -13.60 -22.84 -31.78
CA GLY A 82 -15.05 -22.88 -31.99
C GLY A 82 -15.88 -23.02 -30.72
N ASP A 83 -15.23 -23.04 -29.55
CA ASP A 83 -15.85 -22.92 -28.24
C ASP A 83 -15.63 -21.50 -27.70
N GLU A 84 -16.71 -20.86 -27.26
CA GLU A 84 -16.69 -19.56 -26.59
C GLU A 84 -16.27 -19.75 -25.14
N TRP A 85 -15.11 -19.19 -24.78
CA TRP A 85 -14.61 -19.21 -23.41
C TRP A 85 -14.71 -17.80 -22.82
N GLU A 86 -15.52 -17.66 -21.77
CA GLU A 86 -15.56 -16.44 -20.96
C GLU A 86 -14.50 -16.57 -19.86
N ILE A 87 -13.38 -15.85 -20.00
CA ILE A 87 -12.50 -15.59 -18.86
C ILE A 87 -13.00 -14.32 -18.20
N ALA A 88 -13.53 -14.44 -16.99
CA ALA A 88 -13.70 -13.29 -16.11
C ALA A 88 -12.31 -12.73 -15.80
N THR A 89 -11.92 -11.67 -16.51
CA THR A 89 -10.68 -10.94 -16.26
C THR A 89 -10.76 -10.39 -14.84
N GLN A 90 -9.88 -10.88 -13.95
CA GLN A 90 -9.81 -10.41 -12.57
C GLN A 90 -9.70 -8.89 -12.56
N GLU A 91 -10.54 -8.24 -11.75
CA GLU A 91 -10.50 -6.78 -11.58
C GLU A 91 -9.05 -6.36 -11.28
N THR A 92 -8.50 -5.47 -12.10
CA THR A 92 -7.12 -5.02 -11.92
C THR A 92 -7.13 -3.73 -11.10
N PRO A 93 -6.40 -3.64 -9.98
CA PRO A 93 -6.41 -2.44 -9.15
C PRO A 93 -5.93 -1.24 -9.97
N ARG A 94 -6.79 -0.22 -10.09
CA ARG A 94 -6.54 0.99 -10.88
C ARG A 94 -5.66 1.97 -10.12
N THR A 95 -5.99 2.21 -8.86
CA THR A 95 -5.20 3.05 -7.95
C THR A 95 -4.93 2.29 -6.68
N PHE A 96 -3.67 2.30 -6.23
CA PHE A 96 -3.26 1.55 -5.06
C PHE A 96 -2.03 2.14 -4.39
N LEU A 97 -1.90 1.86 -3.10
CA LEU A 97 -0.67 2.05 -2.32
C LEU A 97 -0.21 0.67 -1.86
N GLU A 98 0.91 0.21 -2.41
CA GLU A 98 1.57 -1.03 -2.02
C GLU A 98 2.78 -0.71 -1.16
N ILE A 99 2.99 -1.44 -0.06
CA ILE A 99 4.12 -1.28 0.84
C ILE A 99 4.71 -2.65 1.12
N ASP A 100 6.02 -2.81 0.96
CA ASP A 100 6.73 -4.03 1.35
C ASP A 100 7.25 -3.97 2.81
N GLU A 101 7.71 -5.10 3.31
CA GLU A 101 8.26 -5.22 4.67
C GLU A 101 9.52 -4.37 4.93
N ASP A 102 10.24 -3.97 3.88
CA ASP A 102 11.40 -3.08 3.92
C ASP A 102 10.99 -1.60 3.79
N GLY A 103 9.69 -1.31 3.76
CA GLY A 103 9.16 0.05 3.65
C GLY A 103 9.36 0.67 2.28
N VAL A 104 9.61 -0.12 1.24
CA VAL A 104 9.50 0.36 -0.14
C VAL A 104 8.02 0.41 -0.49
N ALA A 105 7.55 1.59 -0.89
CA ALA A 105 6.17 1.81 -1.27
C ALA A 105 6.03 2.15 -2.74
N ARG A 106 5.01 1.60 -3.38
CA ARG A 106 4.59 1.91 -4.74
C ARG A 106 3.20 2.53 -4.70
N LEU A 107 3.11 3.75 -5.19
CA LEU A 107 1.85 4.47 -5.34
C LEU A 107 1.47 4.50 -6.81
N LYS A 108 0.35 3.87 -7.15
CA LYS A 108 -0.32 4.02 -8.44
C LYS A 108 -1.47 5.01 -8.30
N SER A 109 -1.35 6.18 -8.93
CA SER A 109 -2.45 7.13 -9.08
C SER A 109 -3.15 6.92 -10.43
N TRP A 110 -4.17 7.74 -10.71
CA TRP A 110 -4.90 7.70 -11.97
C TRP A 110 -4.02 7.92 -13.22
N THR A 111 -3.00 8.76 -13.08
CA THR A 111 -2.14 9.27 -14.15
C THR A 111 -0.70 8.80 -14.04
N ASP A 112 -0.23 8.57 -12.82
CA ASP A 112 1.19 8.41 -12.53
C ASP A 112 1.46 7.20 -11.65
N GLU A 113 2.73 6.82 -11.61
CA GLU A 113 3.22 5.80 -10.70
C GLU A 113 4.50 6.27 -10.05
N TYR A 114 4.58 6.10 -8.74
CA TYR A 114 5.73 6.52 -7.95
C TYR A 114 6.21 5.37 -7.07
N VAL A 115 7.52 5.33 -6.84
CA VAL A 115 8.16 4.42 -5.90
C VAL A 115 8.93 5.24 -4.89
N PHE A 116 8.73 4.94 -3.61
CA PHE A 116 9.31 5.65 -2.48
C PHE A 116 10.00 4.67 -1.53
N ASP A 117 11.15 5.03 -0.98
CA ASP A 117 11.69 4.36 0.22
C ASP A 117 11.17 5.10 1.45
N LEU A 118 10.19 4.53 2.15
CA LEU A 118 9.54 5.18 3.28
C LEU A 118 10.40 5.09 4.55
N ASP A 119 10.69 6.24 5.14
CA ASP A 119 11.28 6.32 6.48
C ASP A 119 10.24 6.18 7.59
N ALA A 120 9.04 6.70 7.33
CA ALA A 120 7.90 6.64 8.24
C ALA A 120 6.58 6.77 7.47
N LEU A 121 5.53 6.12 7.98
CA LEU A 121 4.16 6.21 7.49
C LEU A 121 3.21 6.28 8.68
N TRP A 122 2.22 7.15 8.64
CA TRP A 122 1.17 7.24 9.64
C TRP A 122 -0.16 7.64 9.02
N THR A 123 -1.25 7.24 9.66
CA THR A 123 -2.61 7.65 9.29
C THR A 123 -2.90 9.04 9.84
N ASP A 124 -3.48 9.91 9.03
CA ASP A 124 -3.85 11.28 9.38
C ASP A 124 -5.27 11.59 8.90
N GLY A 125 -6.28 11.19 9.68
CA GLY A 125 -7.68 11.22 9.24
C GLY A 125 -7.88 10.35 7.99
N ASP A 126 -8.44 10.96 6.93
CA ASP A 126 -8.67 10.30 5.62
C ASP A 126 -7.45 10.31 4.69
N ALA A 127 -6.30 10.74 5.21
CA ALA A 127 -5.05 10.69 4.50
C ALA A 127 -4.08 9.69 5.15
N VAL A 128 -3.11 9.25 4.36
CA VAL A 128 -1.85 8.73 4.88
C VAL A 128 -0.77 9.77 4.68
N ALA A 129 0.04 9.98 5.69
CA ALA A 129 1.18 10.87 5.63
C ALA A 129 2.47 10.06 5.82
N PHE A 130 3.49 10.45 5.08
CA PHE A 130 4.74 9.70 5.02
C PHE A 130 5.95 10.61 4.88
N ARG A 131 7.10 10.07 5.29
CA ARG A 131 8.42 10.59 4.94
C ARG A 131 9.13 9.54 4.11
N ALA A 132 9.88 9.98 3.11
CA ALA A 132 10.62 9.11 2.23
C ALA A 132 12.01 9.66 1.95
N ALA A 133 12.94 8.76 1.65
CA ALA A 133 14.29 9.12 1.28
C ALA A 133 14.29 10.03 0.04
N GLY A 134 15.08 11.10 0.08
CA GLY A 134 15.21 12.06 -1.02
C GLY A 134 14.03 13.05 -1.14
N ILE A 135 13.03 12.98 -0.25
CA ILE A 135 11.93 13.93 -0.20
C ILE A 135 12.05 14.79 1.05
N ASP A 136 12.12 16.11 0.86
CA ASP A 136 12.12 17.04 1.97
C ASP A 136 10.71 17.18 2.60
N GLY A 137 10.65 17.01 3.91
CA GLY A 137 9.43 17.08 4.70
C GLY A 137 8.51 15.86 4.60
N ALA A 138 7.37 15.96 5.29
CA ALA A 138 6.31 14.96 5.20
C ALA A 138 5.42 15.23 3.98
N LYS A 139 5.04 14.18 3.27
CA LYS A 139 4.00 14.22 2.23
C LYS A 139 2.70 13.65 2.78
N ARG A 140 1.59 14.14 2.24
CA ARG A 140 0.24 13.74 2.64
C ARG A 140 -0.54 13.33 1.39
N LEU A 141 -1.13 12.15 1.46
CA LEU A 141 -1.88 11.51 0.38
C LEU A 141 -3.32 11.29 0.87
N GLU A 142 -4.23 12.10 0.34
CA GLU A 142 -5.67 12.00 0.61
C GLU A 142 -6.25 10.79 -0.10
N ALA A 143 -6.92 9.88 0.62
CA ALA A 143 -7.51 8.67 0.03
C ALA A 143 -8.51 9.00 -1.09
N ARG A 144 -9.31 10.05 -0.90
CA ARG A 144 -10.32 10.50 -1.87
C ARG A 144 -9.73 10.82 -3.25
N LYS A 145 -8.49 11.33 -3.31
CA LYS A 145 -7.81 11.62 -4.58
C LYS A 145 -7.45 10.36 -5.39
N LEU A 146 -7.46 9.20 -4.74
CA LEU A 146 -7.20 7.91 -5.36
C LEU A 146 -8.48 7.14 -5.63
N THR A 147 -9.51 7.34 -4.82
CA THR A 147 -10.84 6.76 -5.01
C THR A 147 -11.61 7.45 -6.15
N GLU A 148 -11.51 8.78 -6.25
CA GLU A 148 -12.24 9.56 -7.24
C GLU A 148 -11.33 9.93 -8.40
N ARG A 149 -11.80 9.72 -9.64
CA ARG A 149 -11.08 10.14 -10.84
C ARG A 149 -11.08 11.68 -10.88
N PRO A 150 -9.93 12.35 -11.06
CA PRO A 150 -9.90 13.78 -11.25
C PRO A 150 -10.62 14.16 -12.56
N ASP A 151 -11.48 15.19 -12.50
CA ASP A 151 -12.11 15.84 -13.66
C ASP A 151 -11.07 16.46 -14.63
#